data_AF-A0A0D8J2Q4-F1
#
_entry.id   AF-A0A0D8J2Q4-F1
#
_cell.length_a   1.000
_cell.length_b   1.000
_cell.length_c   1.000
_cell.angle_alpha   90.00
_cell.angle_beta   90.00
_cell.angle_gamma   90.00
#
_symmetry.space_group_name_H-M   'P 1'
#
loop_
_entity.id
_entity.type
_entity.pdbx_description
1 polymer ?
#
loop_
_entity_poly.entity_id
_entity_poly.type
_entity_poly.pdbx_seq_one_letter_code
_entity_poly.pdbx_strand_id
1 'polypeptide(L)'
;MKRIQLTFLFEDTGFCKDVFRSVSQPHYYCNRDMVDGTWYTSTSDCYENDSRIRKDVIIEVISDGRVIALDGNGDFEEKRPFIPFDTFRKELEQSFLKEHPGLHGYEDMKQKLLSLPGGEAYADPDSCRDNWVFDLDFDNETEQVLEPAHWMGREYHVLAVQYTHRPTGFVFTNYRFRAAALRPNTSSHDLLLYDWQEDC
;
A
#
# COMPACT_ATOMS: atom_id res chain seq x y z
N MET A 1 -14.70 -9.34 -28.19
CA MET A 1 -13.90 -8.33 -27.46
C MET A 1 -12.43 -8.68 -27.59
N LYS A 2 -11.56 -7.68 -27.78
CA LYS A 2 -10.11 -7.89 -27.80
C LYS A 2 -9.63 -8.04 -26.36
N ARG A 3 -8.70 -8.96 -26.10
CA ARG A 3 -8.10 -9.12 -24.76
C ARG A 3 -6.65 -8.65 -24.81
N ILE A 4 -6.22 -7.96 -23.76
CA ILE A 4 -4.81 -7.67 -23.52
C ILE A 4 -4.44 -8.08 -22.09
N GLN A 5 -3.22 -8.57 -21.93
CA GLN A 5 -2.70 -9.05 -20.65
C GLN A 5 -1.67 -8.08 -20.12
N LEU A 6 -1.91 -7.60 -18.91
CA LEU A 6 -1.08 -6.62 -18.24
C LEU A 6 -0.65 -7.14 -16.86
N THR A 7 0.49 -6.69 -16.37
CA THR A 7 0.93 -6.88 -14.98
C THR A 7 1.03 -5.52 -14.32
N PHE A 8 0.52 -5.44 -13.10
CA PHE A 8 0.62 -4.25 -12.25
C PHE A 8 2.10 -3.95 -11.95
N LEU A 9 2.51 -2.70 -12.12
CA LEU A 9 3.87 -2.25 -11.82
C LEU A 9 3.95 -1.51 -10.49
N PHE A 10 3.20 -0.42 -10.36
CA PHE A 10 3.18 0.41 -9.16
C PHE A 10 1.96 1.34 -9.14
N GLU A 11 1.68 1.89 -7.96
CA GLU A 11 0.74 2.98 -7.73
C GLU A 11 1.46 4.33 -7.82
N ASP A 12 0.91 5.23 -8.62
CA ASP A 12 1.29 6.64 -8.63
C ASP A 12 0.20 7.44 -7.93
N THR A 13 0.29 7.51 -6.61
CA THR A 13 -0.70 8.20 -5.76
C THR A 13 -0.69 9.70 -5.99
N GLY A 14 0.42 10.30 -6.42
CA GLY A 14 0.52 11.72 -6.76
C GLY A 14 -0.31 12.10 -7.99
N PHE A 15 -0.49 11.17 -8.92
CA PHE A 15 -1.32 11.34 -10.12
C PHE A 15 -2.60 10.50 -10.11
N CYS A 16 -2.95 9.90 -8.97
CA CYS A 16 -4.14 9.05 -8.80
C CYS A 16 -4.29 7.97 -9.89
N LYS A 17 -3.19 7.29 -10.26
CA LYS A 17 -3.19 6.27 -11.33
C LYS A 17 -2.42 5.01 -10.95
N ASP A 18 -2.97 3.86 -11.33
CA ASP A 18 -2.27 2.58 -11.32
C ASP A 18 -1.54 2.39 -12.65
N VAL A 19 -0.26 2.03 -12.61
CA VAL A 19 0.57 1.81 -13.81
C VAL A 19 0.74 0.32 -14.08
N PHE A 20 0.51 -0.08 -15.33
CA PHE A 20 0.59 -1.46 -15.79
C PHE A 20 1.48 -1.61 -17.01
N ARG A 21 2.07 -2.79 -17.17
CA ARG A 21 2.89 -3.17 -18.33
C ARG A 21 2.32 -4.40 -19.02
N SER A 22 2.37 -4.44 -20.34
CA SER A 22 2.00 -5.64 -21.10
C SER A 22 2.87 -6.84 -20.76
N VAL A 23 2.24 -8.01 -20.69
CA VAL A 23 2.95 -9.28 -20.47
C VAL A 23 3.78 -9.66 -21.72
N SER A 24 3.23 -9.43 -22.91
CA SER A 24 3.91 -9.72 -24.18
C SER A 24 4.88 -8.61 -24.61
N GLN A 25 5.96 -9.00 -25.29
CA GLN A 25 6.87 -8.08 -25.97
C GLN A 25 6.38 -7.72 -27.40
N PRO A 26 6.72 -6.53 -27.93
CA PRO A 26 7.38 -5.43 -27.24
C PRO A 26 6.48 -4.85 -26.14
N HIS A 27 7.08 -4.44 -25.03
CA HIS A 27 6.32 -3.94 -23.89
C HIS A 27 5.66 -2.60 -24.22
N TYR A 28 4.43 -2.43 -23.77
CA TYR A 28 3.70 -1.16 -23.72
C TYR A 28 3.05 -0.98 -22.35
N TYR A 29 2.67 0.25 -22.05
CA TYR A 29 2.14 0.61 -20.74
C TYR A 29 0.70 1.08 -20.85
N CYS A 30 -0.05 0.85 -19.78
CA CYS A 30 -1.41 1.33 -19.62
C CYS A 30 -1.57 1.87 -18.21
N ASN A 31 -2.41 2.87 -18.06
CA ASN A 31 -2.78 3.41 -16.77
C ASN A 31 -4.26 3.14 -16.50
N ARG A 32 -4.60 2.98 -15.23
CA ARG A 32 -5.99 3.00 -14.75
C ARG A 32 -6.13 4.13 -13.75
N ASP A 33 -7.11 4.99 -13.98
CA ASP A 33 -7.47 6.05 -13.04
C ASP A 33 -7.99 5.41 -11.73
N MET A 34 -7.43 5.80 -10.59
CA MET A 34 -7.81 5.25 -9.29
C MET A 34 -9.19 5.75 -8.82
N VAL A 35 -9.65 6.89 -9.33
CA VAL A 35 -10.89 7.54 -8.92
C VAL A 35 -12.08 6.97 -9.69
N ASP A 36 -11.99 6.92 -11.02
CA ASP A 36 -13.12 6.53 -11.88
C ASP A 36 -12.94 5.18 -12.60
N GLY A 37 -11.75 4.57 -12.50
CA GLY A 37 -11.44 3.27 -13.09
C GLY A 37 -11.22 3.31 -14.61
N THR A 38 -11.09 4.48 -15.21
CA THR A 38 -10.87 4.61 -16.66
C THR A 38 -9.47 4.17 -17.05
N TRP A 39 -9.40 3.35 -18.10
CA TRP A 39 -8.17 2.83 -18.67
C TRP A 39 -7.65 3.68 -19.84
N TYR A 40 -6.35 3.94 -19.85
CA TYR A 40 -5.61 4.69 -20.87
C TYR A 40 -4.40 3.90 -21.36
N THR A 41 -4.00 4.08 -22.62
CA THR A 41 -2.62 3.79 -23.04
C THR A 41 -1.69 4.79 -22.37
N SER A 42 -0.41 4.46 -22.33
CA SER A 42 0.57 5.31 -21.66
C SER A 42 1.89 5.41 -22.41
N THR A 43 2.54 6.58 -22.29
CA THR A 43 3.89 6.80 -22.80
C THR A 43 4.91 5.98 -22.01
N SER A 44 6.01 5.61 -22.66
CA SER A 44 7.02 4.73 -22.05
C SER A 44 8.05 5.43 -21.16
N ASP A 45 8.13 6.76 -21.25
CA ASP A 45 9.14 7.60 -20.61
C ASP A 45 8.70 8.11 -19.23
N CYS A 46 7.48 8.65 -19.14
CA CYS A 46 6.93 9.23 -17.91
C CYS A 46 5.59 8.62 -17.49
N TYR A 47 5.14 7.56 -18.16
CA TYR A 47 3.86 6.92 -17.92
C TYR A 47 2.68 7.91 -17.95
N GLU A 48 2.73 8.92 -18.82
CA GLU A 48 1.62 9.86 -18.98
C GLU A 48 0.44 9.15 -19.65
N ASN A 49 -0.78 9.61 -19.33
CA ASN A 49 -1.97 9.14 -20.04
C ASN A 49 -1.88 9.61 -21.48
N ASP A 50 -2.02 8.67 -22.41
CA ASP A 50 -2.13 8.94 -23.83
C ASP A 50 -3.60 8.79 -24.24
N SER A 51 -3.97 7.71 -24.93
CA SER A 51 -5.31 7.53 -25.48
C SER A 51 -6.20 6.71 -24.57
N ARG A 52 -7.47 7.12 -24.39
CA ARG A 52 -8.46 6.31 -23.68
C ARG A 52 -8.65 4.96 -24.39
N ILE A 53 -8.54 3.87 -23.64
CA ILE A 53 -8.71 2.52 -24.18
C ILE A 53 -10.17 2.32 -24.61
N ARG A 54 -10.37 1.70 -25.77
CA ARG A 54 -11.72 1.48 -26.33
C ARG A 54 -12.54 0.51 -25.46
N LYS A 55 -13.86 0.67 -25.48
CA LYS A 55 -14.80 -0.15 -24.70
C LYS A 55 -14.86 -1.62 -25.11
N ASP A 56 -14.36 -1.97 -26.30
CA ASP A 56 -14.33 -3.35 -26.82
C ASP A 56 -13.08 -4.14 -26.39
N VAL A 57 -12.21 -3.53 -25.56
CA VAL A 57 -11.00 -4.13 -25.01
C VAL A 57 -11.24 -4.56 -23.56
N ILE A 58 -10.96 -5.85 -23.29
CA ILE A 58 -10.88 -6.43 -21.96
C ILE A 58 -9.42 -6.41 -21.52
N ILE A 59 -9.18 -5.95 -20.30
CA ILE A 59 -7.90 -5.94 -19.60
C ILE A 59 -7.85 -7.12 -18.65
N GLU A 60 -6.94 -8.06 -18.91
CA GLU A 60 -6.62 -9.14 -17.99
C GLU A 60 -5.41 -8.74 -17.16
N VAL A 61 -5.60 -8.42 -15.87
CA VAL A 61 -4.49 -8.14 -14.97
C VAL A 61 -3.95 -9.45 -14.42
N ILE A 62 -2.68 -9.72 -14.68
CA ILE A 62 -1.97 -10.95 -14.33
C ILE A 62 -1.03 -10.68 -13.15
N SER A 63 -1.16 -11.49 -12.11
CA SER A 63 -0.24 -11.55 -10.97
C SER A 63 0.02 -13.01 -10.61
N ASP A 64 1.28 -13.38 -10.35
CA ASP A 64 1.70 -14.75 -10.00
C ASP A 64 1.13 -15.83 -10.96
N GLY A 65 1.08 -15.51 -12.26
CA GLY A 65 0.59 -16.41 -13.33
C GLY A 65 -0.94 -16.58 -13.38
N ARG A 66 -1.71 -15.80 -12.61
CA ARG A 66 -3.18 -15.88 -12.55
C ARG A 66 -3.82 -14.55 -12.92
N VAL A 67 -5.02 -14.63 -13.50
CA VAL A 67 -5.86 -13.45 -13.76
C VAL A 67 -6.48 -12.99 -12.44
N ILE A 68 -6.04 -11.84 -11.94
CA ILE A 68 -6.56 -11.24 -10.71
C ILE A 68 -7.68 -10.23 -10.97
N ALA A 69 -7.71 -9.60 -12.15
CA ALA A 69 -8.78 -8.70 -12.58
C ALA A 69 -9.16 -8.94 -14.03
N LEU A 70 -10.44 -8.75 -14.33
CA LEU A 70 -11.00 -8.69 -15.68
C LEU A 70 -11.71 -7.34 -15.81
N ASP A 71 -11.00 -6.34 -16.32
CA ASP A 71 -11.44 -4.95 -16.32
C ASP A 71 -11.47 -4.37 -17.75
N GLY A 72 -11.75 -3.08 -17.87
CA GLY A 72 -11.76 -2.33 -19.13
C GLY A 72 -12.80 -1.23 -19.11
N ASN A 73 -12.79 -0.37 -20.12
CA ASN A 73 -13.74 0.75 -20.20
C ASN A 73 -15.16 0.33 -20.63
N GLY A 74 -15.32 -0.90 -21.12
CA GLY A 74 -16.61 -1.49 -21.46
C GLY A 74 -17.26 -2.20 -20.28
N ASP A 75 -18.54 -2.49 -20.43
CA ASP A 75 -19.27 -3.40 -19.54
C ASP A 75 -19.36 -4.79 -20.19
N PHE A 76 -19.23 -5.85 -19.40
CA PHE A 76 -19.28 -7.25 -19.84
C PHE A 76 -19.54 -8.19 -18.65
N GLU A 77 -20.14 -9.35 -18.92
CA GLU A 77 -20.71 -10.26 -17.92
C GLU A 77 -19.71 -10.72 -16.84
N GLU A 78 -18.45 -10.98 -17.20
CA GLU A 78 -17.40 -11.45 -16.29
C GLU A 78 -16.56 -10.31 -15.68
N LYS A 79 -16.99 -9.05 -15.80
CA LYS A 79 -16.18 -7.90 -15.37
C LYS A 79 -15.97 -7.94 -13.86
N ARG A 80 -14.70 -7.99 -13.49
CA ARG A 80 -14.19 -7.89 -12.11
C ARG A 80 -13.11 -6.81 -12.11
N PRO A 81 -13.47 -5.56 -11.80
CA PRO A 81 -12.55 -4.42 -11.84
C PRO A 81 -11.31 -4.64 -10.97
N PHE A 82 -10.21 -4.01 -11.36
CA PHE A 82 -9.03 -3.94 -10.50
C PHE A 82 -9.33 -3.03 -9.30
N ILE A 83 -8.98 -3.46 -8.10
CA ILE A 83 -9.09 -2.68 -6.87
C ILE A 83 -7.72 -2.08 -6.57
N PRO A 84 -7.55 -0.74 -6.56
CA PRO A 84 -6.29 -0.10 -6.18
C PRO A 84 -5.79 -0.60 -4.83
N PHE A 85 -4.48 -0.73 -4.68
CA PHE A 85 -3.87 -1.23 -3.46
C PHE A 85 -4.05 -0.25 -2.29
N ASP A 86 -4.06 1.06 -2.55
CA ASP A 86 -4.38 2.10 -1.58
C ASP A 86 -5.84 2.00 -1.08
N THR A 87 -6.79 1.65 -1.95
CA THR A 87 -8.18 1.38 -1.54
C THR A 87 -8.22 0.20 -0.56
N PHE A 88 -7.55 -0.90 -0.91
CA PHE A 88 -7.45 -2.06 -0.02
C PHE A 88 -6.79 -1.73 1.32
N ARG A 89 -5.69 -0.98 1.30
CA ARG A 89 -4.98 -0.56 2.52
C ARG A 89 -5.90 0.25 3.44
N LYS A 90 -6.65 1.22 2.90
CA LYS A 90 -7.58 2.06 3.66
C LYS A 90 -8.74 1.25 4.25
N GLU A 91 -9.29 0.31 3.48
CA GLU A 91 -10.34 -0.59 3.98
C GLU A 91 -9.82 -1.51 5.09
N LEU A 92 -8.59 -2.03 4.93
CA LEU A 92 -7.92 -2.84 5.95
C LEU A 92 -7.63 -2.04 7.22
N GLU A 93 -7.09 -0.83 7.09
CA GLU A 93 -6.88 0.10 8.21
C GLU A 93 -8.19 0.36 8.99
N GLN A 94 -9.26 0.72 8.28
CA GLN A 94 -10.55 1.02 8.90
C GLN A 94 -11.19 -0.19 9.59
N SER A 95 -11.13 -1.36 8.97
CA SER A 95 -11.66 -2.60 9.57
C SER A 95 -10.86 -3.00 10.80
N PHE A 96 -9.53 -2.95 10.73
CA PHE A 96 -8.65 -3.27 11.84
C PHE A 96 -8.86 -2.31 13.03
N LEU A 97 -8.93 -1.00 12.78
CA LEU A 97 -9.20 0.00 13.82
C LEU A 97 -10.56 -0.21 14.49
N LYS A 98 -11.58 -0.65 13.74
CA LYS A 98 -12.91 -0.93 14.31
C LYS A 98 -12.89 -2.12 15.28
N GLU A 99 -12.05 -3.13 15.01
CA GLU A 99 -11.88 -4.29 15.89
C GLU A 99 -10.94 -3.99 17.07
N HIS A 100 -10.06 -3.01 16.90
CA HIS A 100 -9.08 -2.55 17.89
C HIS A 100 -9.20 -1.04 18.15
N PRO A 101 -10.28 -0.57 18.82
CA PRO A 101 -10.57 0.87 18.96
C PRO A 101 -9.58 1.64 19.86
N GLY A 102 -8.62 0.96 20.50
CA GLY A 102 -7.57 1.57 21.32
C GLY A 102 -6.32 1.97 20.54
N LEU A 103 -6.27 1.72 19.23
CA LEU A 103 -5.12 2.06 18.41
C LEU A 103 -5.09 3.55 18.08
N HIS A 104 -3.87 4.05 17.87
CA HIS A 104 -3.55 5.43 17.59
C HIS A 104 -3.17 5.63 16.14
N GLY A 105 -3.51 6.80 15.57
CA GLY A 105 -3.12 7.17 14.22
C GLY A 105 -1.68 7.69 14.13
N TYR A 106 -1.21 7.95 12.92
CA TYR A 106 0.11 8.53 12.66
C TYR A 106 0.37 9.85 13.40
N GLU A 107 -0.62 10.75 13.40
CA GLU A 107 -0.45 12.05 14.06
C GLU A 107 -0.37 11.92 15.58
N ASP A 108 -1.17 11.04 16.18
CA ASP A 108 -1.10 10.75 17.62
C ASP A 108 0.28 10.19 18.00
N MET A 109 0.81 9.28 17.18
CA MET A 109 2.15 8.73 17.35
C MET A 109 3.23 9.81 17.22
N LYS A 110 3.10 10.71 16.23
CA LYS A 110 4.02 11.85 16.06
C LYS A 110 3.99 12.75 17.30
N GLN A 111 2.81 13.12 17.79
CA GLN A 111 2.67 13.93 19.01
C GLN A 111 3.24 13.22 20.25
N LYS A 112 3.05 11.90 20.36
CA LYS A 112 3.65 11.10 21.42
C LYS A 112 5.18 11.20 21.38
N LEU A 113 5.80 11.02 20.22
CA LEU A 113 7.26 11.14 20.09
C LEU A 113 7.76 12.55 20.41
N LEU A 114 7.08 13.60 19.93
CA LEU A 114 7.41 15.00 20.22
C LEU A 114 7.35 15.35 21.71
N SER A 115 6.51 14.63 22.48
CA SER A 115 6.39 14.84 23.92
C SER A 115 7.56 14.24 24.74
N LEU A 116 8.39 13.40 24.12
CA LEU A 116 9.48 12.69 24.77
C LEU A 116 10.83 13.37 24.52
N PRO A 117 11.80 13.26 25.46
CA PRO A 117 13.16 13.76 25.23
C PRO A 117 13.79 13.18 23.96
N GLY A 118 14.33 14.03 23.09
CA GLY A 118 14.86 13.66 21.77
C GLY A 118 13.83 13.77 20.64
N GLY A 119 12.55 13.93 20.97
CA GLY A 119 11.46 14.15 20.02
C GLY A 119 11.53 15.52 19.34
N GLU A 120 12.09 16.53 20.01
CA GLU A 120 12.20 17.90 19.49
C GLU A 120 12.94 18.00 18.15
N ALA A 121 13.73 16.98 17.78
CA ALA A 121 14.40 16.88 16.49
C ALA A 121 13.42 16.78 15.29
N TYR A 122 12.16 16.41 15.55
CA TYR A 122 11.09 16.19 14.56
C TYR A 122 9.99 17.25 14.63
N ALA A 123 10.21 18.36 15.35
CA ALA A 123 9.19 19.38 15.57
C ALA A 123 9.00 20.33 14.37
N ASP A 124 9.99 20.40 13.46
CA ASP A 124 9.95 21.26 12.29
C ASP A 124 9.43 20.50 11.06
N PRO A 125 8.21 20.77 10.59
CA PRO A 125 7.62 20.09 9.43
C PRO A 125 8.30 20.45 8.11
N ASP A 126 9.04 21.57 8.05
CA ASP A 126 9.79 21.98 6.85
C ASP A 126 11.18 21.32 6.79
N SER A 127 11.56 20.59 7.84
CA SER A 127 12.83 19.87 7.92
C SER A 127 12.77 18.56 7.15
N CYS A 128 13.84 18.24 6.42
CA CYS A 128 14.03 16.91 5.83
C CYS A 128 14.10 15.79 6.89
N ARG A 129 14.22 16.13 8.17
CA ARG A 129 14.24 15.21 9.31
C ARG A 129 12.87 14.93 9.91
N ASP A 130 11.78 15.51 9.43
CA ASP A 130 10.42 15.30 9.99
C ASP A 130 9.97 13.82 10.00
N ASN A 131 10.62 12.99 9.18
CA ASN A 131 10.33 11.56 9.05
C ASN A 131 11.00 10.71 10.15
N TRP A 132 10.40 10.71 11.34
CA TRP A 132 10.82 9.91 12.50
C TRP A 132 10.95 8.39 12.22
N VAL A 133 10.27 7.88 11.19
CA VAL A 133 10.33 6.48 10.75
C VAL A 133 11.76 6.05 10.35
N PHE A 134 12.64 6.97 9.97
CA PHE A 134 14.03 6.63 9.62
C PHE A 134 14.92 6.37 10.82
N ASP A 135 14.49 6.73 12.03
CA ASP A 135 15.28 6.62 13.25
C ASP A 135 14.81 5.45 14.14
N LEU A 136 14.18 4.45 13.54
CA LEU A 136 13.77 3.21 14.23
C LEU A 136 14.96 2.24 14.38
N ASP A 137 14.94 1.49 15.47
CA ASP A 137 15.86 0.39 15.71
C ASP A 137 15.36 -0.90 15.02
N PHE A 138 15.74 -1.07 13.75
CA PHE A 138 15.43 -2.27 12.98
C PHE A 138 16.22 -3.51 13.42
N ASP A 139 17.30 -3.36 14.19
CA ASP A 139 18.14 -4.51 14.59
C ASP A 139 17.49 -5.36 15.68
N ASN A 140 16.54 -4.77 16.43
CA ASN A 140 15.85 -5.39 17.55
C ASN A 140 14.32 -5.44 17.35
N GLU A 141 13.84 -5.35 16.10
CA GLU A 141 12.41 -5.46 15.83
C GLU A 141 11.88 -6.86 16.18
N THR A 142 10.67 -6.91 16.74
CA THR A 142 9.96 -8.18 16.93
C THR A 142 8.67 -8.16 16.13
N GLU A 143 8.45 -9.22 15.35
CA GLU A 143 7.31 -9.35 14.46
C GLU A 143 6.39 -10.48 14.96
N GLN A 144 5.10 -10.18 15.07
CA GLN A 144 4.05 -11.15 15.35
C GLN A 144 3.00 -11.12 14.24
N VAL A 145 2.68 -12.29 13.67
CA VAL A 145 1.53 -12.45 12.76
C VAL A 145 0.24 -12.52 13.56
N LEU A 146 -0.75 -11.72 13.16
CA LEU A 146 -2.05 -11.64 13.84
C LEU A 146 -3.12 -12.39 13.04
N GLU A 147 -3.47 -11.88 11.87
CA GLU A 147 -4.58 -12.36 11.06
C GLU A 147 -4.33 -12.20 9.55
N PRO A 148 -5.04 -12.96 8.69
CA PRO A 148 -4.92 -12.83 7.26
C PRO A 148 -5.81 -11.72 6.68
N ALA A 149 -5.31 -11.01 5.69
CA ALA A 149 -6.06 -10.09 4.82
C ALA A 149 -5.94 -10.55 3.36
N HIS A 150 -6.92 -10.19 2.52
CA HIS A 150 -6.98 -10.65 1.13
C HIS A 150 -7.15 -9.50 0.16
N TRP A 151 -6.27 -9.42 -0.83
CA TRP A 151 -6.36 -8.44 -1.91
C TRP A 151 -6.18 -9.12 -3.25
N MET A 152 -7.17 -8.95 -4.14
CA MET A 152 -7.10 -9.44 -5.53
C MET A 152 -6.72 -10.93 -5.65
N GLY A 153 -7.18 -11.77 -4.69
CA GLY A 153 -6.90 -13.20 -4.65
C GLY A 153 -5.52 -13.57 -4.08
N ARG A 154 -4.79 -12.60 -3.52
CA ARG A 154 -3.53 -12.79 -2.80
C ARG A 154 -3.75 -12.61 -1.30
N GLU A 155 -3.16 -13.50 -0.52
CA GLU A 155 -3.17 -13.43 0.94
C GLU A 155 -2.02 -12.55 1.47
N TYR A 156 -2.33 -11.78 2.49
CA TYR A 156 -1.43 -10.95 3.27
C TYR A 156 -1.59 -11.31 4.74
N HIS A 157 -0.51 -11.23 5.51
CA HIS A 157 -0.58 -11.28 6.96
C HIS A 157 -0.59 -9.85 7.51
N VAL A 158 -1.51 -9.56 8.43
CA VAL A 158 -1.43 -8.41 9.33
C VAL A 158 -0.42 -8.75 10.42
N LEU A 159 0.45 -7.79 10.72
CA LEU A 159 1.61 -7.93 11.58
C LEU A 159 1.53 -6.88 12.69
N ALA A 160 1.82 -7.27 13.93
CA ALA A 160 2.25 -6.36 14.98
C ALA A 160 3.78 -6.36 14.98
N VAL A 161 4.39 -5.20 14.71
CA VAL A 161 5.85 -5.06 14.71
C VAL A 161 6.26 -4.06 15.78
N GLN A 162 6.99 -4.53 16.78
CA GLN A 162 7.50 -3.67 17.83
C GLN A 162 8.79 -2.99 17.39
N TYR A 163 8.83 -1.67 17.55
CA TYR A 163 9.99 -0.83 17.26
C TYR A 163 10.43 -0.07 18.50
N THR A 164 11.72 0.23 18.55
CA THR A 164 12.28 1.24 19.45
C THR A 164 12.66 2.46 18.62
N HIS A 165 12.16 3.64 18.97
CA HIS A 165 12.61 4.90 18.37
C HIS A 165 13.95 5.30 18.98
N ARG A 166 15.05 5.23 18.22
CA ARG A 166 16.43 5.37 18.72
C ARG A 166 16.66 6.67 19.51
N PRO A 167 16.17 7.85 19.08
CA PRO A 167 16.41 9.12 19.79
C PRO A 167 15.72 9.19 21.15
N THR A 168 14.50 8.65 21.26
CA THR A 168 13.69 8.77 22.49
C THR A 168 13.78 7.52 23.38
N GLY A 169 14.28 6.40 22.85
CA GLY A 169 14.21 5.08 23.48
C GLY A 169 12.80 4.52 23.60
N PHE A 170 11.81 5.18 22.97
CA PHE A 170 10.40 4.83 23.12
C PHE A 170 10.07 3.55 22.36
N VAL A 171 9.40 2.62 23.03
CA VAL A 171 8.97 1.35 22.45
C VAL A 171 7.48 1.42 22.12
N PHE A 172 7.13 1.05 20.91
CA PHE A 172 5.75 1.02 20.43
C PHE A 172 5.56 -0.12 19.43
N THR A 173 4.31 -0.50 19.20
CA THR A 173 3.91 -1.47 18.17
C THR A 173 3.34 -0.71 16.98
N ASN A 174 3.86 -0.99 15.79
CA ASN A 174 3.30 -0.54 14.52
C ASN A 174 2.60 -1.72 13.83
N TYR A 175 1.37 -1.49 13.40
CA TYR A 175 0.61 -2.48 12.66
C TYR A 175 0.88 -2.35 11.17
N ARG A 176 1.30 -3.47 10.58
CA ARG A 176 1.76 -3.55 9.19
C ARG A 176 1.08 -4.72 8.50
N PHE A 177 1.27 -4.86 7.20
CA PHE A 177 0.86 -6.06 6.48
C PHE A 177 1.85 -6.44 5.40
N ARG A 178 2.01 -7.75 5.18
CA ARG A 178 2.97 -8.30 4.22
C ARG A 178 2.32 -9.43 3.44
N ALA A 179 2.63 -9.56 2.15
CA ALA A 179 2.19 -10.71 1.36
C ALA A 179 2.62 -12.02 2.05
N ALA A 180 1.69 -12.96 2.24
CA ALA A 180 1.92 -14.18 3.02
C ALA A 180 3.03 -15.08 2.41
N ALA A 181 3.29 -14.94 1.11
CA ALA A 181 4.36 -15.64 0.40
C ALA A 181 5.78 -15.14 0.75
N LEU A 182 5.91 -13.97 1.38
CA LEU A 182 7.19 -13.39 1.76
C LEU A 182 7.63 -13.87 3.16
N ARG A 183 8.94 -13.94 3.37
CA ARG A 183 9.54 -14.37 4.64
C ARG A 183 9.33 -13.32 5.74
N PRO A 184 9.36 -13.71 7.03
CA PRO A 184 9.44 -12.77 8.16
C PRO A 184 10.53 -11.71 7.98
N ASN A 185 10.30 -10.51 8.51
CA ASN A 185 11.23 -9.38 8.49
C ASN A 185 11.69 -8.97 7.07
N THR A 186 10.80 -9.15 6.09
CA THR A 186 10.95 -8.60 4.74
C THR A 186 10.00 -7.42 4.52
N SER A 187 10.10 -6.76 3.36
CA SER A 187 9.27 -5.61 2.99
C SER A 187 7.79 -5.82 3.31
N SER A 188 7.22 -4.86 4.02
CA SER A 188 5.84 -4.81 4.48
C SER A 188 5.30 -3.38 4.34
N HIS A 189 3.97 -3.26 4.34
CA HIS A 189 3.25 -2.01 4.18
C HIS A 189 2.69 -1.55 5.52
N ASP A 190 2.72 -0.25 5.78
CA ASP A 190 2.23 0.34 7.02
C ASP A 190 0.70 0.52 6.97
N LEU A 191 0.00 0.16 8.06
CA LEU A 191 -1.42 0.50 8.25
C LEU A 191 -1.61 1.87 8.90
N LEU A 192 -0.52 2.55 9.29
CA LEU A 192 -0.53 3.83 9.99
C LEU A 192 -1.28 3.78 11.33
N LEU A 193 -1.27 2.59 11.95
CA LEU A 193 -1.84 2.32 13.26
C LEU A 193 -0.76 1.92 14.25
N TYR A 194 -0.88 2.42 15.47
CA TYR A 194 0.13 2.31 16.50
C TYR A 194 -0.49 1.98 17.86
N ASP A 195 0.27 1.28 18.69
CA ASP A 195 -0.06 0.99 20.08
C ASP A 195 1.18 1.14 20.96
N TRP A 196 1.00 1.60 22.18
CA TRP A 196 2.06 1.70 23.17
C TRP A 196 1.49 1.60 24.58
N GLN A 197 2.32 1.13 25.51
CA GLN A 197 1.96 1.17 26.91
C GLN A 197 2.32 2.55 27.47
N GLU A 198 1.39 3.18 28.18
CA GLU A 198 1.73 4.30 29.03
C GLU A 198 2.32 3.75 30.33
N ASP A 199 3.54 4.17 30.65
CA ASP A 199 4.13 3.89 31.96
C ASP A 199 3.21 4.52 33.03
N CYS A 200 2.64 3.66 33.89
CA CYS A 200 1.80 4.06 35.02
C CYS A 200 2.59 4.74 36.14
#